data_AF-A0A3Q7YSP7-F1
#
_entry.id   AF-A0A3Q7YSP7-F1
#
_cell.length_a   1.000
_cell.length_b   1.000
_cell.length_c   1.000
_cell.angle_alpha   90.00
_cell.angle_beta   90.00
_cell.angle_gamma   90.00
#
_symmetry.space_group_name_H-M   'P 1'
#
loop_
_entity.id
_entity.type
_entity.pdbx_description
1 polymer ?
#
loop_
_entity_poly.entity_id
_entity_poly.type
_entity_poly.pdbx_seq_one_letter_code
_entity_poly.pdbx_strand_id
1 'polypeptide(L)'
;MSSDKNGDILRPLSDSEVDELLDLYKVKFGIRNFHYLLLYNQRKWDRQLSEAHIPRNDLNHISLRKQFYTHRRGNFRTWGTYVSLHRDIVQSVSFFSWQPDGAAELWECLEQTQLIEWTQGALLTNVDLGFCNRVKELAVSRGVTAIQPRQCFGMVLSHEDAFCAKVPDLPSEFEIRRLRAEDAAMVHNSWPNKGEGSLTYLQALVRFNKSLGI
;
A
#
# COMPACT_ATOMS: atom_id res chain seq x y z
N MET A 1 -10.96 8.20 14.81
CA MET A 1 -12.32 7.62 14.91
C MET A 1 -12.16 6.18 15.36
N SER A 2 -12.53 5.91 16.61
CA SER A 2 -12.53 4.58 17.22
C SER A 2 -13.71 3.79 16.65
N SER A 3 -13.49 3.07 15.55
CA SER A 3 -14.45 2.06 15.10
C SER A 3 -14.02 0.73 15.70
N ASP A 4 -14.38 0.54 16.97
CA ASP A 4 -14.53 -0.80 17.50
C ASP A 4 -15.78 -1.42 16.84
N LYS A 5 -15.67 -1.72 15.53
CA LYS A 5 -16.61 -2.60 14.83
C LYS A 5 -16.32 -4.00 15.35
N ASN A 6 -16.80 -4.30 16.56
CA ASN A 6 -16.64 -5.60 17.22
C ASN A 6 -17.23 -6.79 16.44
N GLY A 7 -17.83 -6.55 15.26
CA GLY A 7 -18.43 -7.57 14.39
C GLY A 7 -17.76 -7.83 13.04
N ASP A 8 -16.80 -7.03 12.56
CA ASP A 8 -16.19 -7.31 11.24
C ASP A 8 -15.22 -8.50 11.34
N ILE A 9 -15.18 -9.34 10.30
CA ILE A 9 -14.22 -10.46 10.21
C ILE A 9 -12.77 -9.98 10.22
N LEU A 10 -12.50 -8.76 9.77
CA LEU A 10 -11.20 -8.13 9.85
C LEU A 10 -10.99 -7.52 11.25
N ARG A 11 -9.98 -8.02 11.95
CA ARG A 11 -9.47 -7.40 13.18
C ARG A 11 -8.26 -6.53 12.84
N PRO A 12 -8.19 -5.27 13.31
CA PRO A 12 -7.00 -4.46 13.13
C PRO A 12 -5.80 -5.07 13.87
N LEU A 13 -4.65 -5.07 13.20
CA LEU A 13 -3.37 -5.43 13.78
C LEU A 13 -2.82 -4.21 14.54
N SER A 14 -2.30 -4.46 15.74
CA SER A 14 -1.50 -3.49 16.48
C SER A 14 -0.16 -3.25 15.79
N ASP A 15 0.50 -2.14 16.12
CA ASP A 15 1.83 -1.80 15.58
C ASP A 15 2.85 -2.93 15.76
N SER A 16 2.89 -3.57 16.93
CA SER A 16 3.78 -4.71 17.19
C SER A 16 3.44 -5.91 16.32
N GLU A 17 2.15 -6.17 16.08
CA GLU A 17 1.74 -7.27 15.19
C GLU A 17 2.06 -6.98 13.73
N VAL A 18 2.07 -5.73 13.29
CA VAL A 18 2.55 -5.36 11.95
C VAL A 18 4.07 -5.53 11.85
N ASP A 19 4.81 -5.26 12.92
CA ASP A 19 6.26 -5.54 12.98
C ASP A 19 6.55 -7.06 12.91
N GLU A 20 5.72 -7.89 13.56
CA GLU A 20 5.78 -9.34 13.40
C GLU A 20 5.42 -9.78 11.97
N LEU A 21 4.37 -9.21 11.39
CA LEU A 21 3.96 -9.48 10.01
C LEU A 21 5.08 -9.11 9.01
N LEU A 22 5.77 -7.99 9.22
CA LEU A 22 6.92 -7.59 8.45
C LEU A 22 8.02 -8.65 8.47
N ASP A 23 8.39 -9.13 9.66
CA ASP A 23 9.46 -10.13 9.80
C ASP A 23 9.04 -11.50 9.23
N LEU A 24 7.77 -11.89 9.38
CA LEU A 24 7.24 -13.10 8.76
C LEU A 24 7.41 -13.11 7.25
N TYR A 25 7.05 -12.01 6.57
CA TYR A 25 7.22 -11.91 5.12
C TYR A 25 8.70 -11.85 4.73
N LYS A 26 9.55 -11.22 5.55
CA LYS A 26 11.00 -11.21 5.37
C LYS A 26 11.58 -12.62 5.43
N VAL A 27 11.21 -13.42 6.43
CA VAL A 27 11.68 -14.79 6.60
C VAL A 27 11.12 -15.71 5.51
N LYS A 28 9.83 -15.58 5.19
CA LYS A 28 9.15 -16.46 4.23
C LYS A 28 9.60 -16.25 2.78
N PHE A 29 9.79 -15.01 2.36
CA PHE A 29 10.03 -14.68 0.94
C PHE A 29 11.30 -13.86 0.68
N GLY A 30 11.99 -13.39 1.71
CA GLY A 30 13.18 -12.57 1.58
C GLY A 30 12.89 -11.09 1.27
N ILE A 31 13.96 -10.30 1.25
CA ILE A 31 13.92 -8.83 1.15
C ILE A 31 13.43 -8.28 -0.20
N ARG A 32 13.33 -9.13 -1.24
CA ARG A 32 12.89 -8.74 -2.58
C ARG A 32 11.37 -8.88 -2.78
N ASN A 33 10.67 -9.42 -1.79
CA ASN A 33 9.22 -9.61 -1.87
C ASN A 33 8.47 -8.28 -1.76
N PHE A 34 7.50 -8.02 -2.65
CA PHE A 34 6.76 -6.76 -2.68
C PHE A 34 5.85 -6.52 -1.47
N HIS A 35 5.31 -7.58 -0.86
CA HIS A 35 4.53 -7.44 0.37
C HIS A 35 5.44 -7.11 1.57
N TYR A 36 6.63 -7.71 1.66
CA TYR A 36 7.68 -7.27 2.59
C TYR A 36 8.04 -5.79 2.39
N LEU A 37 8.29 -5.36 1.15
CA LEU A 37 8.65 -3.98 0.84
C LEU A 37 7.53 -2.99 1.20
N LEU A 38 6.27 -3.37 1.01
CA LEU A 38 5.10 -2.59 1.43
C LEU A 38 5.07 -2.41 2.95
N LEU A 39 5.18 -3.51 3.71
CA LEU A 39 5.21 -3.51 5.17
C LEU A 39 6.38 -2.66 5.68
N TYR A 40 7.58 -2.89 5.13
CA TYR A 40 8.80 -2.17 5.49
C TYR A 40 8.64 -0.66 5.26
N ASN A 41 8.11 -0.27 4.09
CA ASN A 41 7.92 1.14 3.76
C ASN A 41 6.88 1.80 4.67
N GLN A 42 5.80 1.11 5.01
CA GLN A 42 4.80 1.66 5.91
C GLN A 42 5.36 1.87 7.33
N ARG A 43 6.09 0.89 7.88
CA ARG A 43 6.70 1.02 9.21
C ARG A 43 7.77 2.11 9.27
N LYS A 44 8.52 2.30 8.18
CA LYS A 44 9.43 3.45 8.02
C LYS A 44 8.68 4.79 8.12
N TRP A 45 7.55 4.94 7.42
CA TRP A 45 6.72 6.15 7.52
C TRP A 45 6.09 6.33 8.89
N ASP A 46 5.63 5.25 9.52
CA ASP A 46 5.04 5.31 10.85
C ASP A 46 6.00 5.94 11.85
N ARG A 47 7.27 5.51 11.82
CA ARG A 47 8.36 6.08 12.62
C ARG A 47 8.62 7.55 12.28
N GLN A 48 8.82 7.87 11.00
CA GLN A 48 9.12 9.25 10.57
C GLN A 48 8.02 10.25 10.96
N LEU A 49 6.77 9.86 10.79
CA LEU A 49 5.62 10.72 11.11
C LEU A 49 5.41 10.83 12.63
N SER A 50 5.73 9.78 13.38
CA SER A 50 5.74 9.82 14.85
C SER A 50 6.81 10.77 15.38
N GLU A 51 8.04 10.67 14.88
CA GLU A 51 9.16 11.58 15.23
C GLU A 51 8.85 13.04 14.83
N ALA A 52 8.08 13.24 13.76
CA ALA A 52 7.59 14.54 13.34
C ALA A 52 6.36 15.05 14.14
N HIS A 53 5.91 14.32 15.15
CA HIS A 53 4.75 14.64 15.98
C HIS A 53 3.44 14.85 15.18
N ILE A 54 3.28 14.13 14.07
CA ILE A 54 2.08 14.22 13.23
C ILE A 54 1.02 13.24 13.73
N PRO A 55 -0.19 13.70 14.13
CA PRO A 55 -1.27 12.84 14.56
C PRO A 55 -1.61 11.76 13.52
N ARG A 56 -1.96 10.54 13.96
CA ARG A 56 -2.24 9.41 13.05
C ARG A 56 -3.38 9.69 12.05
N ASN A 57 -4.36 10.49 12.46
CA ASN A 57 -5.54 10.82 11.65
C ASN A 57 -5.43 12.20 10.97
N ASP A 58 -4.22 12.77 10.87
CA ASP A 58 -4.03 14.03 10.16
C ASP A 58 -4.42 13.89 8.68
N LEU A 59 -5.38 14.71 8.25
CA LEU A 59 -5.97 14.61 6.91
C LEU A 59 -4.95 14.86 5.79
N ASN A 60 -3.93 15.68 6.04
CA ASN A 60 -2.91 16.01 5.05
C ASN A 60 -1.79 14.96 4.95
N HIS A 61 -1.75 14.00 5.86
CA HIS A 61 -0.76 12.92 5.87
C HIS A 61 -1.38 11.52 5.91
N ILE A 62 -2.71 11.40 5.81
CA ILE A 62 -3.41 10.11 5.82
C ILE A 62 -2.98 9.22 4.65
N SER A 63 -2.58 9.83 3.53
CA SER A 63 -2.04 9.14 2.36
C SER A 63 -0.72 8.39 2.64
N LEU A 64 -0.01 8.72 3.71
CA LEU A 64 1.19 8.03 4.19
C LEU A 64 0.90 7.00 5.29
N ARG A 65 -0.39 6.70 5.55
CA ARG A 65 -0.83 5.74 6.57
C ARG A 65 -1.51 4.54 5.94
N LYS A 66 -1.36 3.37 6.57
CA LYS A 66 -2.16 2.18 6.27
C LYS A 66 -2.64 1.54 7.56
N GLN A 67 -3.85 1.03 7.53
CA GLN A 67 -4.39 0.19 8.59
C GLN A 67 -4.31 -1.27 8.12
N PHE A 68 -3.59 -2.10 8.87
CA PHE A 68 -3.49 -3.53 8.57
C PHE A 68 -4.47 -4.31 9.42
N TYR A 69 -5.02 -5.35 8.81
CA TYR A 69 -6.00 -6.24 9.39
C TYR A 69 -5.64 -7.68 9.10
N THR A 70 -6.18 -8.59 9.91
CA THR A 70 -6.14 -10.03 9.66
C THR A 70 -7.49 -10.66 10.00
N HIS A 71 -7.64 -11.95 9.76
CA HIS A 71 -8.82 -12.71 10.16
C HIS A 71 -8.98 -12.67 11.69
N ARG A 72 -10.12 -12.18 12.18
CA ARG A 72 -10.38 -11.97 13.62
C ARG A 72 -10.26 -13.24 14.45
N ARG A 73 -10.69 -14.38 13.89
CA ARG A 73 -10.62 -15.71 14.53
C ARG A 73 -9.42 -16.54 14.06
N GLY A 74 -8.54 -15.95 13.25
CA GLY A 74 -7.38 -16.62 12.66
C GLY A 74 -6.09 -16.19 13.35
N ASN A 75 -4.97 -16.78 12.92
CA ASN A 75 -3.64 -16.37 13.35
C ASN A 75 -2.83 -15.94 12.13
N PHE A 76 -2.60 -14.63 12.00
CA PHE A 76 -1.84 -14.06 10.87
C PHE A 76 -0.46 -14.70 10.70
N ARG A 77 0.10 -15.31 11.75
CA ARG A 77 1.44 -15.93 11.72
C ARG A 77 1.49 -17.20 10.88
N THR A 78 0.40 -17.94 10.77
CA THR A 78 0.38 -19.23 10.08
C THR A 78 0.51 -19.04 8.56
N TRP A 79 -0.27 -18.11 8.01
CA TRP A 79 -0.40 -17.93 6.56
C TRP A 79 -0.03 -16.53 6.06
N GLY A 80 0.41 -15.64 6.95
CA GLY A 80 0.67 -14.25 6.62
C GLY A 80 -0.58 -13.52 6.15
N THR A 81 -1.78 -14.05 6.41
CA THR A 81 -3.01 -13.49 5.89
C THR A 81 -3.22 -12.09 6.44
N TYR A 82 -3.22 -11.13 5.53
CA TYR A 82 -3.51 -9.75 5.87
C TYR A 82 -4.36 -9.06 4.79
N VAL A 83 -5.08 -8.04 5.22
CA VAL A 83 -5.72 -7.03 4.36
C VAL A 83 -5.30 -5.67 4.89
N SER A 84 -4.88 -4.76 4.01
CA SER A 84 -4.52 -3.40 4.37
C SER A 84 -5.43 -2.41 3.67
N LEU A 85 -5.87 -1.40 4.42
CA LEU A 85 -6.71 -0.31 3.94
C LEU A 85 -5.91 0.99 4.00
N HIS A 86 -5.92 1.71 2.89
CA HIS A 86 -5.29 3.00 2.69
C HIS A 86 -6.35 4.02 2.27
N ARG A 87 -6.14 5.29 2.62
CA ARG A 87 -6.99 6.39 2.19
C ARG A 87 -6.16 7.51 1.56
N ASP A 88 -6.58 7.93 0.38
CA ASP A 88 -6.24 9.22 -0.21
C ASP A 88 -7.50 9.79 -0.89
N ILE A 89 -7.57 9.82 -2.23
CA ILE A 89 -8.79 10.16 -2.97
C ILE A 89 -9.84 9.06 -2.82
N VAL A 90 -9.43 7.81 -3.01
CA VAL A 90 -10.26 6.60 -2.86
C VAL A 90 -9.66 5.68 -1.79
N GLN A 91 -10.42 4.67 -1.38
CA GLN A 91 -9.85 3.58 -0.60
C GLN A 91 -8.93 2.74 -1.50
N SER A 92 -7.71 2.48 -1.06
CA SER A 92 -6.84 1.48 -1.70
C SER A 92 -6.69 0.25 -0.82
N VAL A 93 -6.80 -0.93 -1.41
CA VAL A 93 -6.78 -2.22 -0.69
C VAL A 93 -5.65 -3.09 -1.23
N SER A 94 -4.79 -3.58 -0.33
CA SER A 94 -3.80 -4.61 -0.63
C SER A 94 -3.97 -5.79 0.31
N PHE A 95 -3.84 -7.01 -0.21
CA PHE A 95 -4.01 -8.23 0.56
C PHE A 95 -3.11 -9.34 0.03
N PHE A 96 -2.80 -10.32 0.90
CA PHE A 96 -2.09 -11.54 0.52
C PHE A 96 -2.28 -12.62 1.59
N SER A 97 -2.08 -13.87 1.20
CA SER A 97 -1.93 -15.04 2.08
C SER A 97 -1.17 -16.12 1.32
N TRP A 98 -0.31 -16.88 2.01
CA TRP A 98 0.37 -18.05 1.45
C TRP A 98 -0.31 -19.38 1.82
N GLN A 99 -1.52 -19.35 2.37
CA GLN A 99 -2.26 -20.56 2.67
C GLN A 99 -2.41 -21.42 1.40
N PRO A 100 -1.97 -22.70 1.43
CA PRO A 100 -2.13 -23.63 0.31
C PRO A 100 -3.60 -23.81 -0.08
N ASP A 101 -3.82 -24.40 -1.26
CA ASP A 101 -5.15 -24.87 -1.69
C ASP A 101 -6.23 -23.77 -1.71
N GLY A 102 -5.89 -22.64 -2.33
CA GLY A 102 -6.86 -21.59 -2.67
C GLY A 102 -7.07 -20.50 -1.60
N ALA A 103 -6.28 -20.49 -0.53
CA ALA A 103 -6.26 -19.43 0.48
C ALA A 103 -7.63 -19.10 1.12
N ALA A 104 -8.32 -20.13 1.62
CA ALA A 104 -9.64 -20.02 2.22
C ALA A 104 -9.78 -18.92 3.28
N GLU A 105 -8.80 -18.74 4.18
CA GLU A 105 -8.81 -17.73 5.24
C GLU A 105 -8.82 -16.30 4.68
N LEU A 106 -8.07 -16.06 3.59
CA LEU A 106 -8.07 -14.78 2.91
C LEU A 106 -9.42 -14.50 2.25
N TRP A 107 -9.99 -15.49 1.56
CA TRP A 107 -11.30 -15.30 0.94
C TRP A 107 -12.42 -15.12 1.94
N GLU A 108 -12.39 -15.83 3.08
CA GLU A 108 -13.33 -15.60 4.18
C GLU A 108 -13.27 -14.12 4.63
N CYS A 109 -12.06 -13.57 4.76
CA CYS A 109 -11.87 -12.15 5.08
C CYS A 109 -12.47 -11.22 4.03
N LEU A 110 -12.09 -11.38 2.75
CA LEU A 110 -12.51 -10.49 1.67
C LEU A 110 -14.01 -10.58 1.39
N GLU A 111 -14.58 -11.78 1.49
CA GLU A 111 -15.99 -12.02 1.24
C GLU A 111 -16.87 -11.57 2.41
N GLN A 112 -16.49 -11.76 3.67
CA GLN A 112 -17.38 -11.39 4.79
C GLN A 112 -17.18 -9.95 5.30
N THR A 113 -16.07 -9.29 4.98
CA THR A 113 -15.82 -7.93 5.47
C THR A 113 -16.78 -6.90 4.86
N GLN A 114 -17.11 -5.89 5.65
CA GLN A 114 -17.85 -4.70 5.24
C GLN A 114 -16.96 -3.45 5.25
N LEU A 115 -15.65 -3.60 5.40
CA LEU A 115 -14.71 -2.47 5.40
C LEU A 115 -14.29 -2.04 3.99
N ILE A 116 -14.40 -2.92 2.99
CA ILE A 116 -14.02 -2.63 1.62
C ILE A 116 -15.15 -1.91 0.89
N GLU A 117 -14.84 -0.77 0.28
CA GLU A 117 -15.77 0.11 -0.41
C GLU A 117 -15.99 -0.33 -1.87
N TRP A 118 -16.47 -1.56 -2.05
CA TRP A 118 -16.66 -2.17 -3.38
C TRP A 118 -17.41 -1.26 -4.37
N THR A 119 -18.46 -0.57 -3.90
CA THR A 119 -19.32 0.28 -4.75
C THR A 119 -18.93 1.76 -4.76
N GLN A 120 -17.85 2.17 -4.07
CA GLN A 120 -17.40 3.57 -4.01
C GLN A 120 -16.05 3.78 -4.72
N GLY A 121 -15.71 2.89 -5.66
CA GLY A 121 -14.52 3.03 -6.50
C GLY A 121 -13.21 2.68 -5.80
N ALA A 122 -13.23 1.71 -4.86
CA ALA A 122 -12.01 1.22 -4.23
C ALA A 122 -11.00 0.69 -5.26
N LEU A 123 -9.72 1.02 -5.06
CA LEU A 123 -8.61 0.57 -5.88
C LEU A 123 -7.94 -0.66 -5.26
N LEU A 124 -7.93 -1.79 -5.97
CA LEU A 124 -7.20 -2.97 -5.55
C LEU A 124 -5.75 -2.90 -6.06
N THR A 125 -4.78 -2.79 -5.16
CA THR A 125 -3.37 -2.59 -5.52
C THR A 125 -2.58 -3.89 -5.38
N ASN A 126 -1.60 -4.08 -6.28
CA ASN A 126 -0.61 -5.17 -6.21
C ASN A 126 -1.22 -6.56 -5.94
N VAL A 127 -2.34 -6.83 -6.62
CA VAL A 127 -3.08 -8.10 -6.53
C VAL A 127 -2.30 -9.20 -7.23
N ASP A 128 -2.07 -10.31 -6.54
CA ASP A 128 -1.45 -11.50 -7.13
C ASP A 128 -2.33 -12.07 -8.27
N LEU A 129 -1.69 -12.57 -9.33
CA LEU A 129 -2.39 -13.11 -10.50
C LEU A 129 -3.37 -14.23 -10.14
N GLY A 130 -3.06 -15.04 -9.13
CA GLY A 130 -3.92 -16.11 -8.64
C GLY A 130 -5.21 -15.62 -7.98
N PHE A 131 -5.28 -14.35 -7.55
CA PHE A 131 -6.47 -13.77 -6.92
C PHE A 131 -7.32 -12.92 -7.89
N CYS A 132 -6.76 -12.53 -9.03
CA CYS A 132 -7.36 -11.56 -9.94
C CYS A 132 -8.78 -11.92 -10.43
N ASN A 133 -9.04 -13.17 -10.78
CA ASN A 133 -10.36 -13.55 -11.31
C ASN A 133 -11.42 -13.56 -10.20
N ARG A 134 -11.16 -14.26 -9.10
CA ARG A 134 -12.11 -14.40 -8.00
C ARG A 134 -12.40 -13.06 -7.31
N VAL A 135 -11.43 -12.14 -7.21
CA VAL A 135 -11.71 -10.81 -6.63
C VAL A 135 -12.58 -9.94 -7.55
N LYS A 136 -12.49 -10.11 -8.88
CA LYS A 136 -13.40 -9.44 -9.82
C LYS A 136 -14.80 -10.00 -9.74
N GLU A 137 -14.94 -11.33 -9.63
CA GLU A 137 -16.23 -11.98 -9.41
C GLU A 137 -16.88 -11.51 -8.09
N LEU A 138 -16.09 -11.39 -7.02
CA LEU A 138 -16.53 -10.81 -5.77
C LEU A 138 -16.96 -9.35 -5.94
N ALA A 139 -16.19 -8.52 -6.65
CA ALA A 139 -16.58 -7.13 -6.91
C ALA A 139 -17.93 -7.04 -7.64
N VAL A 140 -18.15 -7.87 -8.67
CA VAL A 140 -19.42 -7.95 -9.40
C VAL A 140 -20.56 -8.40 -8.49
N SER A 141 -20.36 -9.43 -7.65
CA SER A 141 -21.38 -9.88 -6.71
C SER A 141 -21.71 -8.85 -5.62
N ARG A 142 -20.82 -7.87 -5.39
CA ARG A 142 -21.01 -6.72 -4.51
C ARG A 142 -21.61 -5.49 -5.21
N GLY A 143 -21.96 -5.59 -6.49
CA GLY A 143 -22.68 -4.55 -7.24
C GLY A 143 -21.79 -3.68 -8.13
N VAL A 144 -20.52 -4.03 -8.34
CA VAL A 144 -19.65 -3.32 -9.30
C VAL A 144 -20.05 -3.67 -10.73
N THR A 145 -20.31 -2.66 -11.55
CA THR A 145 -20.75 -2.83 -12.95
C THR A 145 -19.64 -2.65 -13.98
N ALA A 146 -18.53 -2.01 -13.61
CA ALA A 146 -17.38 -1.79 -14.48
C ALA A 146 -16.08 -1.87 -13.68
N ILE A 147 -15.06 -2.54 -14.24
CA ILE A 147 -13.74 -2.73 -13.62
C ILE A 147 -12.69 -2.32 -14.64
N GLN A 148 -11.68 -1.56 -14.19
CA GLN A 148 -10.55 -1.12 -15.01
C GLN A 148 -9.25 -1.82 -14.56
N PRO A 149 -8.99 -3.07 -14.98
CA PRO A 149 -7.76 -3.75 -14.60
C PRO A 149 -6.58 -3.28 -15.46
N ARG A 150 -5.40 -3.18 -14.85
CA ARG A 150 -4.13 -2.96 -15.54
C ARG A 150 -3.06 -3.91 -15.01
N GLN A 151 -2.23 -4.44 -15.90
CA GLN A 151 -1.07 -5.25 -15.51
C GLN A 151 0.12 -4.33 -15.21
N CYS A 152 0.91 -4.71 -14.21
CA CYS A 152 2.11 -3.98 -13.81
C CYS A 152 3.25 -4.97 -13.57
N PHE A 153 4.44 -4.65 -14.04
CA PHE A 153 5.64 -5.45 -13.78
C PHE A 153 6.33 -4.98 -12.50
N GLY A 154 6.59 -5.92 -11.59
CA GLY A 154 7.42 -5.69 -10.41
C GLY A 154 8.90 -5.81 -10.74
N MET A 155 9.52 -4.71 -11.15
CA MET A 155 10.97 -4.68 -11.43
C MET A 155 11.77 -4.67 -10.12
N VAL A 156 12.81 -5.50 -10.04
CA VAL A 156 13.65 -5.63 -8.85
C VAL A 156 15.12 -5.44 -9.20
N LEU A 157 15.81 -4.60 -8.44
CA LEU A 157 17.26 -4.44 -8.43
C LEU A 157 17.77 -4.80 -7.04
N SER A 158 18.88 -5.53 -6.95
CA SER A 158 19.47 -5.86 -5.65
C SER A 158 19.98 -4.60 -4.95
N HIS A 159 20.12 -4.65 -3.62
CA HIS A 159 20.66 -3.52 -2.88
C HIS A 159 22.13 -3.27 -3.26
N GLU A 160 22.90 -4.34 -3.44
CA GLU A 160 24.31 -4.31 -3.80
C GLU A 160 24.51 -3.66 -5.19
N ASP A 161 23.70 -4.07 -6.18
CA ASP A 161 23.76 -3.50 -7.53
C ASP A 161 23.30 -2.04 -7.54
N ALA A 162 22.25 -1.71 -6.77
CA ALA A 162 21.78 -0.32 -6.64
C ALA A 162 22.82 0.58 -5.97
N PHE A 163 23.55 0.06 -4.97
CA PHE A 163 24.60 0.79 -4.26
C PHE A 163 25.81 1.06 -5.16
N CYS A 164 26.17 0.10 -6.01
CA CYS A 164 27.30 0.19 -6.94
C CYS A 164 26.92 0.77 -8.32
N ALA A 165 25.69 1.24 -8.49
CA ALA A 165 25.20 1.73 -9.78
C ALA A 165 25.99 2.96 -10.26
N LYS A 166 26.34 2.97 -11.54
CA LYS A 166 26.92 4.15 -12.20
C LYS A 166 25.80 5.16 -12.50
N VAL A 167 26.05 6.43 -12.22
CA VAL A 167 25.12 7.53 -12.51
C VAL A 167 25.68 8.37 -13.67
N PRO A 168 24.90 8.66 -14.71
CA PRO A 168 25.34 9.51 -15.82
C PRO A 168 25.65 10.95 -15.41
N ASP A 169 26.50 11.62 -16.18
CA ASP A 169 26.75 13.06 -16.04
C ASP A 169 25.53 13.88 -16.48
N LEU A 170 25.27 14.98 -15.78
CA LEU A 170 24.16 15.90 -16.08
C LEU A 170 24.61 16.93 -17.15
N PRO A 171 23.83 17.16 -18.22
CA PRO A 171 24.15 18.22 -19.18
C PRO A 171 24.14 19.61 -18.52
N SER A 172 24.99 20.50 -19.02
CA SER A 172 25.25 21.83 -18.45
C SER A 172 24.04 22.76 -18.38
N GLU A 173 23.00 22.48 -19.15
CA GLU A 173 21.76 23.23 -19.27
C GLU A 173 20.78 22.94 -18.13
N PHE A 174 21.05 21.91 -17.32
CA PHE A 174 20.17 21.43 -16.27
C PHE A 174 20.86 21.46 -14.90
N GLU A 175 20.05 21.56 -13.85
CA GLU A 175 20.50 21.45 -12.47
C GLU A 175 19.71 20.35 -11.76
N ILE A 176 20.37 19.60 -10.89
CA ILE A 176 19.70 18.58 -10.07
C ILE A 176 19.44 19.08 -8.67
N ARG A 177 18.20 18.94 -8.20
CA ARG A 177 17.84 19.25 -6.81
C ARG A 177 16.79 18.31 -6.25
N ARG A 178 16.68 18.29 -4.92
CA ARG A 178 15.51 17.70 -4.27
C ARG A 178 14.27 18.53 -4.64
N LEU A 179 13.16 17.85 -4.91
CA LEU A 179 11.87 18.54 -5.09
C LEU A 179 11.44 19.23 -3.78
N ARG A 180 10.66 20.30 -3.93
CA ARG A 180 10.06 21.11 -2.87
C ARG A 180 8.54 21.06 -3.01
N ALA A 181 7.83 21.56 -2.00
CA ALA A 181 6.37 21.53 -1.97
C ALA A 181 5.73 22.22 -3.20
N GLU A 182 6.37 23.26 -3.71
CA GLU A 182 5.95 24.00 -4.92
C GLU A 182 5.97 23.15 -6.20
N ASP A 183 6.88 22.16 -6.29
CA ASP A 183 7.02 21.31 -7.49
C ASP A 183 5.88 20.30 -7.63
N ALA A 184 5.22 19.94 -6.52
CA ALA A 184 4.21 18.90 -6.48
C ALA A 184 3.04 19.21 -7.44
N ALA A 185 2.65 20.48 -7.56
CA ALA A 185 1.58 20.90 -8.45
C ALA A 185 1.94 20.73 -9.93
N MET A 186 3.19 21.03 -10.31
CA MET A 186 3.64 20.85 -11.70
C MET A 186 3.66 19.37 -12.08
N VAL A 187 4.15 18.51 -11.18
CA VAL A 187 4.15 17.06 -11.39
C VAL A 187 2.72 16.52 -11.46
N HIS A 188 1.82 16.95 -10.57
CA HIS A 188 0.43 16.50 -10.59
C HIS A 188 -0.33 16.91 -11.85
N ASN A 189 -0.03 18.10 -12.38
CA ASN A 189 -0.69 18.63 -13.57
C ASN A 189 -0.32 17.89 -14.85
N SER A 190 0.81 17.20 -14.90
CA SER A 190 1.21 16.40 -16.08
C SER A 190 0.57 15.01 -16.11
N TRP A 191 -0.12 14.59 -15.04
CA TRP A 191 -0.72 13.25 -14.96
C TRP A 191 -2.06 13.19 -15.73
N PRO A 192 -2.19 12.32 -16.75
CA PRO A 192 -3.42 12.23 -17.55
C PRO A 192 -4.60 11.62 -16.79
N ASN A 193 -4.34 10.68 -15.88
CA ASN A 193 -5.35 9.94 -15.10
C ASN A 193 -5.10 10.10 -13.60
N LYS A 194 -5.13 11.35 -13.10
CA LYS A 194 -4.72 11.72 -11.73
C LYS A 194 -5.71 11.35 -10.61
N GLY A 195 -6.59 10.37 -10.84
CA GLY A 195 -7.65 9.95 -9.90
C GLY A 195 -7.19 9.05 -8.75
N GLU A 196 -5.97 8.49 -8.82
CA GLU A 196 -5.46 7.56 -7.81
C GLU A 196 -4.57 8.23 -6.75
N GLY A 197 -4.05 9.44 -7.00
CA GLY A 197 -3.14 10.16 -6.12
C GLY A 197 -3.40 11.65 -6.07
N SER A 198 -3.59 12.19 -4.86
CA SER A 198 -3.88 13.61 -4.66
C SER A 198 -2.63 14.50 -4.69
N LEU A 199 -2.83 15.80 -4.93
CA LEU A 199 -1.77 16.79 -4.79
C LEU A 199 -1.17 16.77 -3.37
N THR A 200 -2.02 16.64 -2.35
CA THR A 200 -1.60 16.54 -0.95
C THR A 200 -0.73 15.32 -0.69
N TYR A 201 -1.05 14.18 -1.33
CA TYR A 201 -0.18 13.00 -1.27
C TYR A 201 1.20 13.28 -1.86
N LEU A 202 1.29 13.93 -3.03
CA LEU A 202 2.58 14.30 -3.62
C LEU A 202 3.36 15.27 -2.72
N GLN A 203 2.70 16.25 -2.10
CA GLN A 203 3.34 17.16 -1.14
C GLN A 203 3.90 16.40 0.08
N ALA A 204 3.14 15.44 0.61
CA ALA A 204 3.59 14.58 1.71
C ALA A 204 4.79 13.71 1.30
N LEU A 205 4.78 13.17 0.08
CA LEU A 205 5.93 12.42 -0.46
C LEU A 205 7.17 13.30 -0.60
N VAL A 206 7.06 14.51 -1.15
CA VAL A 206 8.22 15.40 -1.27
C VAL A 206 8.87 15.68 0.10
N ARG A 207 8.04 15.77 1.16
CA ARG A 207 8.50 16.00 2.53
C ARG A 207 9.16 14.77 3.16
N PHE A 208 8.54 13.60 3.08
CA PHE A 208 8.96 12.39 3.81
C PHE A 208 9.75 11.37 2.99
N ASN A 209 9.71 11.46 1.66
CA ASN A 209 10.50 10.64 0.74
C ASN A 209 11.63 11.42 0.09
N LYS A 210 12.59 10.65 -0.44
CA LYS A 210 13.60 11.18 -1.37
C LYS A 210 12.91 11.45 -2.71
N SER A 211 13.30 12.55 -3.33
CA SER A 211 12.81 13.01 -4.64
C SER A 211 13.94 13.68 -5.38
N LEU A 212 13.86 13.70 -6.71
CA LEU A 212 14.82 14.36 -7.60
C LEU A 212 14.03 15.13 -8.66
N GLY A 213 14.49 16.35 -8.96
CA GLY A 213 14.04 17.16 -10.08
C GLY A 213 15.25 17.58 -10.91
N ILE A 214 14.99 17.74 -12.21
CA ILE A 214 15.89 18.29 -13.23
C ILE A 214 15.29 19.61 -13.71
#